data_AF-A0AAF0WCZ4-F1
#
_entry.id   AF-A0AAF0WCZ4-F1
#
_cell.length_a   1.000
_cell.length_b   1.000
_cell.length_c   1.000
_cell.angle_alpha   90.00
_cell.angle_beta   90.00
_cell.angle_gamma   90.00
#
_symmetry.space_group_name_H-M   'P 1'
#
loop_
_entity.id
_entity.type
_entity.pdbx_description
1 polymer ?
#
loop_
_entity_poly.entity_id
_entity_poly.type
_entity_poly.pdbx_seq_one_letter_code
_entity_poly.pdbx_strand_id
1 'polypeptide(L)'
;MAKETSFCHVFLSFRGETRNKFTCFLYEALRAQGFVVFMDKTDICVGDEVDLRIKEGIRNSMSAIIIFSQNYAYSTWCLDELVLILEHRKNSKYFIIPILYEVEIRDIKYQLGNYGLALKKHRARHNDKVEKWREALVEVGKILGDHVEGLQSTFIQNTVELFREKLAVKFPECCLPTPKLMAPFGSVVVWLIIPAEKCVVQKSAPLKGALLKSVVRKSALLISAARKSALRTSVARKSALLGHKNALPNRKTLS
;
A
#
# COMPACT_ATOMS: atom_id res chain seq x y z
N MET A 1 15.45 6.94 -32.72
CA MET A 1 15.83 6.46 -31.38
C MET A 1 14.65 5.69 -30.81
N ALA A 2 14.76 4.37 -30.69
CA ALA A 2 13.71 3.57 -30.06
C ALA A 2 13.66 3.94 -28.59
N LYS A 3 12.55 4.53 -28.15
CA LYS A 3 12.30 4.81 -26.74
C LYS A 3 12.18 3.44 -26.08
N GLU A 4 13.17 3.07 -25.27
CA GLU A 4 13.16 1.84 -24.50
C GLU A 4 11.92 1.87 -23.60
N THR A 5 10.85 1.19 -24.04
CA THR A 5 9.58 1.13 -23.31
C THR A 5 9.82 0.26 -22.10
N SER A 6 10.11 0.89 -20.95
CA SER A 6 10.26 0.19 -19.69
C SER A 6 8.93 -0.48 -19.35
N PHE A 7 8.91 -1.79 -19.53
CA PHE A 7 7.76 -2.63 -19.29
C PHE A 7 7.41 -2.67 -17.79
N CYS A 8 6.16 -2.44 -17.44
CA CYS A 8 5.68 -2.40 -16.06
C CYS A 8 4.84 -3.65 -15.74
N HIS A 9 5.00 -4.20 -14.55
CA HIS A 9 4.17 -5.33 -14.14
C HIS A 9 2.77 -4.86 -13.73
N VAL A 10 2.67 -3.69 -13.09
CA VAL A 10 1.39 -3.19 -12.57
C VAL A 10 1.29 -1.66 -12.54
N PHE A 11 0.12 -1.17 -12.93
CA PHE A 11 -0.33 0.21 -12.78
C PHE A 11 -1.16 0.36 -11.50
N LEU A 12 -0.82 1.32 -10.63
CA LEU A 12 -1.63 1.67 -9.45
C LEU A 12 -2.52 2.87 -9.75
N SER A 13 -3.84 2.66 -9.77
CA SER A 13 -4.84 3.72 -9.80
C SER A 13 -5.42 3.93 -8.40
N PHE A 14 -5.44 5.18 -7.92
CA PHE A 14 -5.86 5.49 -6.56
C PHE A 14 -6.18 6.97 -6.37
N ARG A 15 -7.01 7.30 -5.39
CA ARG A 15 -7.24 8.70 -5.01
C ARG A 15 -6.07 9.21 -4.16
N GLY A 16 -5.60 10.40 -4.45
CA GLY A 16 -4.53 11.09 -3.71
C GLY A 16 -4.55 11.00 -2.19
N GLU A 17 -5.74 11.00 -1.58
CA GLU A 17 -5.92 10.87 -0.13
C GLU A 17 -5.36 9.56 0.46
N THR A 18 -5.21 8.51 -0.35
CA THR A 18 -4.63 7.23 0.05
C THR A 18 -3.13 7.15 -0.20
N ARG A 19 -2.53 8.16 -0.87
CA ARG A 19 -1.11 8.16 -1.29
C ARG A 19 -0.17 7.86 -0.14
N ASN A 20 -0.19 8.71 0.89
CA ASN A 20 0.69 8.62 2.06
C ASN A 20 0.13 7.70 3.15
N LYS A 21 -0.91 6.91 2.82
CA LYS A 21 -1.53 5.90 3.67
C LYS A 21 -1.30 4.54 3.02
N PHE A 22 -2.37 3.82 2.73
CA PHE A 22 -2.34 2.48 2.14
C PHE A 22 -1.51 2.36 0.86
N THR A 23 -1.63 3.31 -0.09
CA THR A 23 -1.02 3.17 -1.42
C THR A 23 0.51 3.14 -1.37
N CYS A 24 1.15 3.99 -0.56
CA CYS A 24 2.61 4.00 -0.42
C CYS A 24 3.12 2.66 0.15
N PHE A 25 2.45 2.11 1.14
CA PHE A 25 2.84 0.82 1.73
C PHE A 25 2.68 -0.33 0.73
N LEU A 26 1.59 -0.35 -0.05
CA LEU A 26 1.39 -1.34 -1.09
C LEU A 26 2.46 -1.25 -2.19
N TYR A 27 2.78 -0.04 -2.63
CA TYR A 27 3.84 0.20 -3.61
C TYR A 27 5.19 -0.31 -3.15
N GLU A 28 5.60 0.03 -1.92
CA GLU A 28 6.87 -0.45 -1.37
C GLU A 28 6.87 -1.98 -1.20
N ALA A 29 5.76 -2.59 -0.81
CA ALA A 29 5.66 -4.04 -0.69
C ALA A 29 5.80 -4.76 -2.05
N LEU A 30 5.14 -4.27 -3.09
CA LEU A 30 5.29 -4.79 -4.46
C LEU A 30 6.73 -4.64 -4.96
N ARG A 31 7.37 -3.49 -4.73
CA ARG A 31 8.77 -3.26 -5.10
C ARG A 31 9.75 -4.12 -4.31
N ALA A 32 9.50 -4.35 -3.03
CA ALA A 32 10.29 -5.24 -2.20
C ALA A 32 10.28 -6.69 -2.73
N GLN A 33 9.20 -7.09 -3.40
CA GLN A 33 9.07 -8.37 -4.10
C GLN A 33 9.63 -8.36 -5.54
N GLY A 34 10.27 -7.26 -5.96
CA GLY A 34 10.93 -7.13 -7.26
C GLY A 34 10.03 -6.70 -8.42
N PHE A 35 8.77 -6.33 -8.16
CA PHE A 35 7.88 -5.87 -9.21
C PHE A 35 8.19 -4.42 -9.64
N VAL A 36 8.21 -4.19 -10.95
CA VAL A 36 8.18 -2.86 -11.56
C VAL A 36 6.75 -2.31 -11.49
N VAL A 37 6.57 -1.25 -10.71
CA VAL A 37 5.26 -0.65 -10.41
C VAL A 37 5.19 0.76 -10.97
N PHE A 38 4.19 1.04 -11.79
CA PHE A 38 3.82 2.39 -12.16
C PHE A 38 2.83 2.94 -11.13
N MET A 39 3.27 3.86 -10.27
CA MET A 39 2.38 4.57 -9.36
C MET A 39 1.90 5.85 -10.03
N ASP A 40 0.58 5.97 -10.22
CA ASP A 40 0.05 7.19 -10.79
C ASP A 40 0.18 8.40 -9.83
N LYS A 41 0.36 9.60 -10.39
CA LYS A 41 0.46 10.85 -9.65
C LYS A 41 -0.85 11.63 -9.70
N THR A 42 -1.99 10.98 -9.42
CA THR A 42 -3.38 11.48 -9.42
C THR A 42 -3.66 12.85 -8.78
N ASP A 43 -2.70 13.55 -8.15
CA ASP A 43 -2.89 14.91 -7.61
C ASP A 43 -2.02 16.00 -8.27
N ILE A 44 -1.23 15.68 -9.29
CA ILE A 44 -0.40 16.69 -10.00
C ILE A 44 -0.96 16.84 -11.43
N CYS A 45 -2.05 17.58 -11.56
CA CYS A 45 -2.64 17.89 -12.87
C CYS A 45 -1.88 19.05 -13.53
N VAL A 46 -1.11 18.77 -14.58
CA VAL A 46 -0.62 19.81 -15.52
C VAL A 46 -0.64 19.28 -16.96
N GLY A 47 -1.72 19.57 -17.69
CA GLY A 47 -1.77 19.51 -19.16
C GLY A 47 -1.85 18.12 -19.83
N ASP A 48 -1.83 18.14 -21.17
CA ASP A 48 -1.99 16.97 -22.05
C ASP A 48 -0.87 15.93 -21.91
N GLU A 49 0.31 16.36 -21.46
CA GLU A 49 1.46 15.46 -21.22
C GLU A 49 1.17 14.44 -20.10
N VAL A 50 0.34 14.79 -19.11
CA VAL A 50 -0.02 13.89 -18.02
C VAL A 50 -1.03 12.84 -18.51
N ASP A 51 -1.99 13.23 -19.34
CA ASP A 51 -2.95 12.31 -19.97
C ASP A 51 -2.23 11.27 -20.87
N LEU A 52 -1.22 11.72 -21.63
CA LEU A 52 -0.37 10.82 -22.42
C LEU A 52 0.42 9.85 -21.54
N ARG A 53 0.99 10.30 -20.42
CA ARG A 53 1.75 9.42 -19.51
C ARG A 53 0.88 8.37 -18.83
N ILE A 54 -0.37 8.70 -18.50
CA ILE A 54 -1.31 7.74 -17.89
C ILE A 54 -1.73 6.69 -18.92
N LYS A 55 -2.11 7.11 -20.12
CA LYS A 55 -2.42 6.18 -21.23
C LYS A 55 -1.25 5.25 -21.52
N GLU A 56 -0.04 5.80 -21.54
CA GLU A 56 1.19 5.03 -21.74
C GLU A 56 1.47 4.09 -20.56
N GLY A 57 1.25 4.55 -19.33
CA GLY A 57 1.40 3.73 -18.12
C GLY A 57 0.45 2.52 -18.13
N ILE A 58 -0.81 2.72 -18.51
CA ILE A 58 -1.80 1.64 -18.65
C ILE A 58 -1.38 0.69 -19.78
N ARG A 59 -1.02 1.22 -20.96
CA ARG A 59 -0.62 0.41 -22.13
C ARG A 59 0.65 -0.41 -21.91
N ASN A 60 1.62 0.15 -21.18
CA ASN A 60 2.91 -0.50 -20.91
C ASN A 60 2.89 -1.34 -19.63
N SER A 61 1.75 -1.45 -18.96
CA SER A 61 1.58 -2.31 -17.80
C SER A 61 0.92 -3.64 -18.19
N MET A 62 1.27 -4.72 -17.50
CA MET A 62 0.57 -6.01 -17.64
C MET A 62 -0.80 -6.04 -16.96
N SER A 63 -1.02 -5.14 -16.00
CA SER A 63 -2.16 -5.20 -15.10
C SER A 63 -2.40 -3.87 -14.39
N ALA A 64 -3.57 -3.74 -13.76
CA ALA A 64 -3.88 -2.65 -12.84
C ALA A 64 -4.27 -3.18 -11.46
N ILE A 65 -3.82 -2.49 -10.42
CA ILE A 65 -4.45 -2.49 -9.11
C ILE A 65 -5.20 -1.17 -8.95
N ILE A 66 -6.50 -1.24 -8.65
CA ILE A 66 -7.36 -0.06 -8.49
C ILE A 66 -7.80 0.03 -7.03
N ILE A 67 -7.40 1.09 -6.34
CA ILE A 67 -7.69 1.31 -4.92
C ILE A 67 -8.90 2.23 -4.82
N PHE A 68 -10.09 1.63 -4.67
CA PHE A 68 -11.33 2.35 -4.45
C PHE A 68 -11.38 2.85 -3.02
N SER A 69 -11.32 4.17 -2.84
CA SER A 69 -11.55 4.85 -1.55
C SER A 69 -12.89 5.55 -1.53
N GLN A 70 -13.27 6.09 -0.37
CA GLN A 70 -14.50 6.86 -0.21
C GLN A 70 -14.62 8.04 -1.19
N ASN A 71 -13.51 8.70 -1.54
CA ASN A 71 -13.53 9.87 -2.43
C ASN A 71 -12.97 9.60 -3.83
N TYR A 72 -12.82 8.34 -4.24
CA TYR A 72 -12.31 7.97 -5.57
C TYR A 72 -13.06 8.67 -6.70
N ALA A 73 -14.40 8.59 -6.68
CA ALA A 73 -15.25 9.14 -7.73
C ALA A 73 -15.28 10.68 -7.77
N TYR A 74 -14.78 11.39 -6.75
CA TYR A 74 -14.67 12.85 -6.80
C TYR A 74 -13.56 13.34 -7.73
N SER A 75 -12.64 12.46 -8.15
CA SER A 75 -11.63 12.77 -9.14
C SER A 75 -12.09 12.33 -10.53
N THR A 76 -12.31 13.28 -11.44
CA THR A 76 -12.60 12.97 -12.85
C THR A 76 -11.45 12.19 -13.49
N TRP A 77 -10.21 12.43 -13.05
CA TRP A 77 -9.04 11.70 -13.50
C TRP A 77 -9.10 10.22 -13.10
N CYS A 78 -9.45 9.92 -11.85
CA CYS A 78 -9.58 8.52 -11.40
C CYS A 78 -10.71 7.79 -12.15
N LEU A 79 -11.77 8.50 -12.55
CA LEU A 79 -12.86 7.94 -13.35
C LEU A 79 -12.47 7.75 -14.82
N ASP A 80 -11.75 8.70 -15.41
CA ASP A 80 -11.21 8.57 -16.77
C ASP A 80 -10.18 7.44 -16.86
N GLU A 81 -9.30 7.28 -15.85
CA GLU A 81 -8.40 6.14 -15.70
C GLU A 81 -9.15 4.81 -15.66
N LEU A 82 -10.23 4.73 -14.87
CA LEU A 82 -11.02 3.50 -14.75
C LEU A 82 -11.61 3.08 -16.10
N VAL A 83 -12.13 4.04 -16.88
CA VAL A 83 -12.63 3.79 -18.24
C VAL A 83 -11.51 3.25 -19.13
N LEU A 84 -10.34 3.92 -19.16
CA LEU A 84 -9.20 3.51 -19.98
C LEU A 84 -8.68 2.12 -19.60
N ILE A 85 -8.61 1.81 -18.31
CA ILE A 85 -8.18 0.50 -17.81
C ILE A 85 -9.13 -0.61 -18.29
N LEU A 86 -10.45 -0.39 -18.19
CA LEU A 86 -11.45 -1.36 -18.61
C LEU A 86 -11.47 -1.54 -20.13
N GLU A 87 -11.32 -0.47 -20.90
CA GLU A 87 -11.17 -0.53 -22.36
C GLU A 87 -9.91 -1.32 -22.76
N HIS A 88 -8.79 -1.07 -22.10
CA HIS A 88 -7.55 -1.80 -22.37
C HIS A 88 -7.67 -3.29 -22.00
N ARG A 89 -8.36 -3.61 -20.90
CA ARG A 89 -8.64 -4.99 -20.48
C ARG A 89 -9.44 -5.78 -21.52
N LYS A 90 -10.42 -5.17 -22.18
CA LYS A 90 -11.27 -5.86 -23.17
C LYS A 90 -10.49 -6.42 -24.36
N ASN A 91 -9.35 -5.80 -24.69
CA ASN A 91 -8.60 -6.07 -25.92
C ASN A 91 -7.24 -6.73 -25.67
N SER A 92 -6.94 -7.21 -24.46
CA SER A 92 -5.61 -7.68 -24.11
C SER A 92 -5.61 -8.74 -23.01
N LYS A 93 -4.44 -9.34 -22.74
CA LYS A 93 -4.22 -10.23 -21.58
C LYS A 93 -4.21 -9.48 -20.23
N TYR A 94 -4.54 -8.19 -20.20
CA TYR A 94 -4.49 -7.37 -19.00
C TYR A 94 -5.46 -7.87 -17.92
N PHE A 95 -5.05 -7.84 -16.65
CA PHE A 95 -5.92 -8.18 -15.53
C PHE A 95 -6.02 -7.04 -14.52
N ILE A 96 -7.11 -7.04 -13.75
CA ILE A 96 -7.41 -6.01 -12.77
C ILE A 96 -7.56 -6.68 -11.40
N ILE A 97 -6.95 -6.06 -10.39
CA ILE A 97 -7.19 -6.37 -8.97
C ILE A 97 -7.80 -5.13 -8.32
N PRO A 98 -9.13 -5.11 -8.13
CA PRO A 98 -9.77 -4.04 -7.38
C PRO A 98 -9.55 -4.24 -5.88
N ILE A 99 -9.24 -3.15 -5.17
CA ILE A 99 -9.06 -3.10 -3.72
C ILE A 99 -10.10 -2.14 -3.14
N LEU A 100 -10.79 -2.59 -2.10
CA LEU A 100 -11.74 -1.78 -1.34
C LEU A 100 -11.03 -1.19 -0.12
N TYR A 101 -10.81 0.12 -0.13
CA TYR A 101 -10.20 0.85 0.99
C TYR A 101 -11.28 1.68 1.69
N GLU A 102 -11.81 1.15 2.80
CA GLU A 102 -12.85 1.81 3.62
C GLU A 102 -14.13 2.12 2.83
N VAL A 103 -14.52 1.24 1.90
CA VAL A 103 -15.71 1.36 1.04
C VAL A 103 -16.34 -0.02 0.78
N GLU A 104 -17.65 -0.06 0.53
CA GLU A 104 -18.35 -1.29 0.18
C GLU A 104 -18.51 -1.49 -1.33
N ILE A 105 -18.58 -2.76 -1.78
CA ILE A 105 -18.83 -3.10 -3.20
C ILE A 105 -20.13 -2.44 -3.70
N ARG A 106 -21.17 -2.38 -2.87
CA ARG A 106 -22.47 -1.81 -3.22
C ARG A 106 -22.37 -0.32 -3.53
N ASP A 107 -21.54 0.42 -2.79
CA ASP A 107 -21.32 1.85 -3.03
C ASP A 107 -20.71 2.10 -4.41
N ILE A 108 -19.78 1.24 -4.83
CA ILE A 108 -19.15 1.33 -6.15
C ILE A 108 -20.12 0.88 -7.25
N LYS A 109 -20.68 -0.33 -7.11
CA LYS A 109 -21.49 -1.00 -8.13
C LYS A 109 -22.81 -0.29 -8.40
N TYR A 110 -23.46 0.25 -7.35
CA TYR A 110 -24.74 0.95 -7.44
C TYR A 110 -24.61 2.47 -7.27
N GLN A 111 -23.37 2.98 -7.19
CA GLN A 111 -23.05 4.40 -7.04
C GLN A 111 -23.82 5.05 -5.87
N LEU A 112 -23.78 4.40 -4.70
CA LEU A 112 -24.40 4.91 -3.47
C LEU A 112 -23.44 5.86 -2.73
N GLY A 113 -23.97 6.54 -1.71
CA GLY A 113 -23.19 7.43 -0.85
C GLY A 113 -22.33 8.44 -1.63
N ASN A 114 -21.04 8.48 -1.32
CA ASN A 114 -20.09 9.42 -1.92
C ASN A 114 -19.95 9.25 -3.45
N TYR A 115 -20.12 8.04 -3.99
CA TYR A 115 -20.01 7.80 -5.43
C TYR A 115 -21.15 8.47 -6.18
N GLY A 116 -22.38 8.34 -5.67
CA GLY A 116 -23.55 9.00 -6.24
C GLY A 116 -23.48 10.52 -6.16
N LEU A 117 -23.04 11.04 -5.00
CA LEU A 117 -22.83 12.48 -4.79
C LEU A 117 -21.78 13.05 -5.74
N ALA A 118 -20.66 12.33 -5.92
CA ALA A 118 -19.60 12.73 -6.84
C ALA A 118 -20.08 12.79 -8.29
N LEU A 119 -20.79 11.76 -8.77
CA LEU A 119 -21.32 11.74 -10.13
C LEU A 119 -22.37 12.84 -10.37
N LYS A 120 -23.23 13.12 -9.38
CA LYS A 120 -24.18 14.24 -9.44
C LYS A 120 -23.43 15.58 -9.57
N LYS A 121 -22.36 15.76 -8.80
CA LYS A 121 -21.51 16.96 -8.86
C LYS A 121 -20.85 17.11 -10.23
N HIS A 122 -20.34 16.02 -10.82
CA HIS A 122 -19.67 16.09 -12.12
C HIS A 122 -20.62 16.33 -13.28
N ARG A 123 -21.89 15.90 -13.18
CA ARG A 123 -22.89 16.08 -14.25
C ARG A 123 -23.05 17.54 -14.68
N ALA A 124 -22.82 18.50 -13.78
CA ALA A 124 -22.88 19.93 -14.11
C ALA A 124 -21.81 20.40 -15.11
N ARG A 125 -20.66 19.70 -15.21
CA ARG A 125 -19.52 20.11 -16.05
C ARG A 125 -19.08 19.05 -17.07
N HIS A 126 -19.51 17.80 -16.90
CA HIS A 126 -19.05 16.64 -17.68
C HIS A 126 -20.22 15.70 -18.02
N ASN A 127 -21.36 16.26 -18.44
CA ASN A 127 -22.57 15.48 -18.69
C ASN A 127 -22.37 14.38 -19.75
N ASP A 128 -21.49 14.60 -20.71
CA ASP A 128 -21.08 13.68 -21.78
C ASP A 128 -20.27 12.47 -21.27
N LYS A 129 -19.58 12.60 -20.13
CA LYS A 129 -18.72 11.55 -19.56
C LYS A 129 -19.39 10.74 -18.45
N VAL A 130 -20.36 11.31 -17.73
CA VAL A 130 -20.92 10.70 -16.52
C VAL A 130 -21.50 9.31 -16.78
N GLU A 131 -22.16 9.08 -17.92
CA GLU A 131 -22.70 7.75 -18.23
C GLU A 131 -21.58 6.72 -18.47
N LYS A 132 -20.50 7.09 -19.16
CA LYS A 132 -19.32 6.21 -19.31
C LYS A 132 -18.70 5.85 -17.96
N TRP A 133 -18.60 6.82 -17.05
CA TRP A 133 -18.09 6.55 -15.70
C TRP A 133 -19.02 5.63 -14.89
N ARG A 134 -20.34 5.78 -15.03
CA ARG A 134 -21.32 4.88 -14.39
C ARG A 134 -21.16 3.46 -14.92
N GLU A 135 -21.10 3.29 -16.23
CA GLU A 135 -20.88 1.99 -16.87
C GLU A 135 -19.59 1.33 -16.39
N ALA A 136 -18.50 2.10 -16.32
CA ALA A 136 -17.21 1.63 -15.83
C ALA A 136 -17.28 1.17 -14.34
N LEU A 137 -17.94 1.93 -13.47
CA LEU A 137 -18.14 1.56 -12.06
C LEU A 137 -19.01 0.31 -11.89
N VAL A 138 -20.04 0.16 -12.73
CA VAL A 138 -20.86 -1.06 -12.77
C VAL A 138 -20.03 -2.25 -13.27
N GLU A 139 -19.23 -2.08 -14.32
CA GLU A 139 -18.40 -3.12 -14.91
C GLU A 139 -17.34 -3.61 -13.92
N VAL A 140 -16.59 -2.71 -13.27
CA VAL A 140 -15.62 -3.11 -12.23
C VAL A 140 -16.31 -3.72 -11.01
N GLY A 141 -17.54 -3.29 -10.70
CA GLY A 141 -18.39 -3.91 -9.68
C GLY A 141 -18.74 -5.38 -9.97
N LYS A 142 -18.72 -5.81 -11.24
CA LYS A 142 -18.86 -7.23 -11.61
C LYS A 142 -17.56 -8.01 -11.36
N ILE A 143 -16.40 -7.38 -11.57
CA ILE A 143 -15.07 -7.96 -11.28
C ILE A 143 -14.87 -8.14 -9.77
N LEU A 144 -15.42 -7.22 -8.97
CA LEU A 144 -15.47 -7.28 -7.52
C LEU A 144 -16.40 -8.38 -6.99
N GLY A 145 -17.35 -8.87 -7.80
CA GLY A 145 -18.37 -9.83 -7.38
C GLY A 145 -17.84 -11.21 -6.98
N ASP A 146 -16.60 -11.53 -7.36
CA ASP A 146 -15.90 -12.79 -7.06
C ASP A 146 -14.84 -12.65 -5.95
N HIS A 147 -14.98 -11.66 -5.05
CA HIS A 147 -13.95 -11.35 -4.05
C HIS A 147 -13.81 -12.45 -2.97
N VAL A 148 -12.59 -12.63 -2.49
CA VAL A 148 -12.26 -13.42 -1.29
C VAL A 148 -12.29 -12.50 -0.07
N GLU A 149 -13.04 -12.87 0.96
CA GLU A 149 -12.98 -12.23 2.28
C GLU A 149 -11.62 -12.49 2.95
N GLY A 150 -11.02 -11.45 3.53
CA GLY A 150 -9.73 -11.56 4.22
C GLY A 150 -9.48 -10.43 5.22
N LEU A 151 -8.71 -10.73 6.27
CA LEU A 151 -8.46 -9.88 7.44
C LEU A 151 -7.73 -8.57 7.07
N GLN A 152 -8.18 -7.44 7.63
CA GLN A 152 -7.61 -6.12 7.33
C GLN A 152 -6.12 -5.94 7.72
N SER A 153 -5.58 -6.76 8.63
CA SER A 153 -4.20 -6.62 9.10
C SER A 153 -3.13 -7.22 8.17
N THR A 154 -3.50 -8.12 7.24
CA THR A 154 -2.58 -8.72 6.25
C THR A 154 -2.87 -8.26 4.82
N PHE A 155 -3.67 -7.20 4.67
CA PHE A 155 -4.27 -6.80 3.40
C PHE A 155 -3.24 -6.49 2.31
N ILE A 156 -2.10 -5.90 2.67
CA ILE A 156 -1.01 -5.62 1.72
C ILE A 156 -0.31 -6.90 1.29
N GLN A 157 0.08 -7.78 2.22
CA GLN A 157 0.75 -9.04 1.90
C GLN A 157 -0.14 -9.92 1.01
N ASN A 158 -1.42 -10.07 1.39
CA ASN A 158 -2.40 -10.83 0.62
C ASN A 158 -2.59 -10.24 -0.79
N THR A 159 -2.61 -8.91 -0.92
CA THR A 159 -2.68 -8.25 -2.24
C THR A 159 -1.45 -8.59 -3.08
N VAL A 160 -0.26 -8.55 -2.50
CA VAL A 160 0.99 -8.83 -3.20
C VAL A 160 1.10 -10.30 -3.61
N GLU A 161 0.63 -11.22 -2.76
CA GLU A 161 0.55 -12.66 -3.05
C GLU A 161 -0.46 -12.94 -4.17
N LEU A 162 -1.68 -12.42 -4.06
CA LEU A 162 -2.71 -12.52 -5.11
C LEU A 162 -2.21 -11.94 -6.44
N PHE A 163 -1.50 -10.81 -6.38
CA PHE A 163 -0.91 -10.20 -7.56
C PHE A 163 0.11 -11.13 -8.22
N ARG A 164 1.03 -11.71 -7.43
CA ARG A 164 2.04 -12.66 -7.90
C ARG A 164 1.39 -13.88 -8.56
N GLU A 165 0.38 -14.47 -7.93
CA GLU A 165 -0.34 -15.64 -8.45
C GLU A 165 -1.04 -15.33 -9.79
N LYS A 166 -1.80 -14.24 -9.85
CA LYS A 166 -2.48 -13.81 -11.08
C LYS A 166 -1.49 -13.50 -12.20
N LEU A 167 -0.36 -12.89 -11.88
CA LEU A 167 0.69 -12.58 -12.84
C LEU A 167 1.31 -13.88 -13.39
N ALA A 168 1.64 -14.85 -12.53
CA ALA A 168 2.19 -16.16 -12.94
C ALA A 168 1.24 -16.93 -13.87
N VAL A 169 -0.06 -16.96 -13.51
CA VAL A 169 -1.08 -17.67 -14.31
C VAL A 169 -1.26 -17.02 -15.67
N LYS A 170 -1.26 -15.68 -15.73
CA LYS A 170 -1.60 -14.97 -16.96
C LYS A 170 -0.43 -14.70 -17.89
N PHE A 171 0.79 -14.65 -17.34
CA PHE A 171 2.05 -14.40 -18.03
C PHE A 171 3.13 -15.38 -17.54
N PRO A 172 3.03 -16.69 -17.86
CA PRO A 172 4.00 -17.69 -17.44
C PRO A 172 5.43 -17.44 -17.96
N GLU A 173 5.56 -16.69 -19.05
CA GLU A 173 6.83 -16.22 -19.61
C GLU A 173 7.55 -15.19 -18.73
N CYS A 174 6.86 -14.55 -17.79
CA CYS A 174 7.49 -13.65 -16.84
C CYS A 174 8.19 -14.44 -15.75
N CYS A 175 9.53 -14.45 -15.77
CA CYS A 175 10.32 -14.88 -14.64
C CYS A 175 10.00 -13.98 -13.44
N LEU A 176 9.15 -14.47 -12.54
CA LEU A 176 8.86 -13.77 -11.30
C LEU A 176 10.15 -13.64 -10.49
N PRO A 177 10.43 -12.46 -9.90
CA PRO A 177 11.50 -12.35 -8.92
C PRO A 177 11.22 -13.35 -7.80
N THR A 178 12.17 -14.24 -7.52
CA THR A 178 12.08 -15.12 -6.37
C THR A 178 11.97 -14.26 -5.11
N PRO A 179 11.08 -14.58 -4.15
CA PRO A 179 11.07 -13.89 -2.88
C PRO A 179 12.49 -13.97 -2.31
N LYS A 180 13.11 -12.83 -2.00
CA LYS A 180 14.28 -12.84 -1.13
C LYS A 180 13.84 -13.53 0.14
N LEU A 181 14.35 -14.73 0.41
CA LEU A 181 14.00 -15.56 1.54
C LEU A 181 14.03 -14.69 2.80
N MET A 182 12.85 -14.30 3.30
CA MET A 182 12.77 -13.73 4.64
C MET A 182 13.14 -14.87 5.58
N ALA A 183 14.18 -14.66 6.39
CA ALA A 183 14.67 -15.66 7.32
C ALA A 183 13.51 -16.27 8.14
N PRO A 184 13.55 -17.58 8.43
CA PRO A 184 12.43 -18.27 9.06
C PRO A 184 12.06 -17.63 10.41
N PHE A 185 10.74 -17.54 10.65
CA PHE A 185 10.14 -17.09 11.90
C PHE A 185 10.72 -17.90 13.07
N GLY A 186 11.57 -17.25 13.88
CA GLY A 186 12.23 -17.87 15.02
C GLY A 186 13.32 -17.01 15.67
N SER A 187 13.87 -16.02 14.95
CA SER A 187 14.68 -15.00 15.59
C SER A 187 13.81 -13.81 15.98
N VAL A 188 13.88 -13.41 17.25
CA VAL A 188 13.31 -12.16 17.76
C VAL A 188 14.03 -11.01 17.05
N VAL A 189 13.54 -10.65 15.87
CA VAL A 189 13.94 -9.42 15.18
C VAL A 189 13.26 -8.30 15.94
N VAL A 190 14.04 -7.59 16.73
CA VAL A 190 13.63 -6.29 17.28
C VAL A 190 13.33 -5.41 16.08
N TRP A 191 12.05 -5.23 15.77
CA TRP A 191 11.60 -4.21 14.84
C TRP A 191 12.12 -2.88 15.39
N LEU A 192 13.13 -2.32 14.74
CA LEU A 192 13.37 -0.88 14.83
C LEU A 192 12.10 -0.25 14.29
N ILE A 193 11.25 0.20 15.21
CA ILE A 193 10.11 1.07 14.92
C ILE A 193 10.71 2.25 14.15
N ILE A 194 10.55 2.24 12.83
CA ILE A 194 10.82 3.42 12.00
C ILE A 194 9.74 4.42 12.42
N PRO A 195 10.10 5.58 13.00
CA PRO A 195 9.11 6.58 13.35
C PRO A 195 8.39 6.98 12.07
N ALA A 196 7.05 6.89 12.13
CA ALA A 196 6.17 7.36 11.08
C ALA A 196 6.27 8.88 10.99
N GLU A 197 7.28 9.41 10.32
CA GLU A 197 7.32 10.81 9.93
C GLU A 197 8.20 11.02 8.70
N LYS A 198 7.55 11.56 7.66
CA LYS A 198 8.12 12.17 6.44
C LYS A 198 8.40 11.24 5.26
N CYS A 199 7.32 10.80 4.60
CA CYS A 199 7.28 10.82 3.13
C CYS A 199 7.26 12.28 2.67
N VAL A 200 8.40 12.95 2.72
CA VAL A 200 8.61 14.23 2.02
C VAL A 200 9.50 13.93 0.83
N VAL A 201 9.00 14.24 -0.37
CA VAL A 201 9.75 14.23 -1.62
C VAL A 201 11.01 15.07 -1.42
N GLN A 202 12.17 14.43 -1.22
CA GLN A 202 13.44 15.12 -1.32
C GLN A 202 13.83 15.22 -2.78
N LYS A 203 13.81 16.47 -3.30
CA LYS A 203 14.64 16.85 -4.43
C LYS A 203 16.09 16.53 -4.06
N SER A 204 16.78 15.85 -4.96
CA SER A 204 18.19 15.51 -4.85
C SER A 204 19.07 16.76 -4.73
N ALA A 205 19.77 16.92 -3.61
CA ALA A 205 20.98 17.72 -3.50
C ALA A 205 22.01 16.91 -2.66
N PRO A 206 23.30 16.87 -3.03
CA PRO A 206 24.26 16.00 -2.37
C PRO A 206 24.73 16.59 -1.03
N LEU A 207 24.47 15.88 0.08
CA LEU A 207 25.06 16.22 1.38
C LEU A 207 26.47 15.62 1.52
N LYS A 208 27.44 16.48 1.86
CA LYS A 208 28.86 16.15 2.09
C LYS A 208 29.04 15.22 3.32
N GLY A 209 29.89 14.20 3.18
CA GLY A 209 30.06 13.05 4.07
C GLY A 209 30.55 13.27 5.51
N ALA A 210 30.64 14.51 6.01
CA ALA A 210 31.07 14.79 7.39
C ALA A 210 29.94 14.66 8.41
N LEU A 211 28.69 14.95 8.03
CA LEU A 211 27.54 14.97 8.96
C LEU A 211 27.07 13.54 9.33
N LEU A 212 27.24 12.57 8.41
CA LEU A 212 26.81 11.18 8.59
C LEU A 212 27.54 10.48 9.76
N LYS A 213 28.83 10.76 9.95
CA LYS A 213 29.64 10.12 11.00
C LYS A 213 29.23 10.57 12.41
N SER A 214 28.79 11.82 12.56
CA SER A 214 28.35 12.38 13.83
C SER A 214 27.01 11.82 14.28
N VAL A 215 26.07 11.68 13.34
CA VAL A 215 24.74 11.10 13.61
C VAL A 215 24.87 9.62 14.01
N VAL A 216 25.66 8.84 13.26
CA VAL A 216 25.85 7.40 13.55
C VAL A 216 26.48 7.17 14.93
N ARG A 217 27.46 8.00 15.35
CA ARG A 217 28.07 7.88 16.68
C ARG A 217 27.11 8.21 17.82
N LYS A 218 26.25 9.23 17.66
CA LYS A 218 25.25 9.58 18.68
C LYS A 218 24.18 8.50 18.83
N SER A 219 23.75 7.89 17.71
CA SER A 219 22.80 6.75 17.73
C SER A 219 23.37 5.54 18.46
N ALA A 220 24.65 5.20 18.25
CA ALA A 220 25.28 4.05 18.92
C ALA A 220 25.39 4.22 20.45
N LEU A 221 25.70 5.44 20.92
CA LEU A 221 25.76 5.77 22.35
C LEU A 221 24.40 5.67 23.04
N LEU A 222 23.33 6.15 22.38
CA LEU A 222 21.96 6.07 22.90
C LEU A 222 21.48 4.62 23.02
N ILE A 223 21.80 3.78 22.03
CA ILE A 223 21.46 2.34 22.05
C ILE A 223 22.19 1.62 23.20
N SER A 224 23.46 1.96 23.45
CA SER A 224 24.22 1.37 24.56
C SER A 224 23.67 1.78 25.93
N ALA A 225 23.23 3.03 26.08
CA ALA A 225 22.63 3.52 27.31
C ALA A 225 21.27 2.87 27.59
N ALA A 226 20.43 2.73 26.56
CA ALA A 226 19.13 2.06 26.66
C ALA A 226 19.27 0.57 27.05
N ARG A 227 20.25 -0.14 26.49
CA ARG A 227 20.55 -1.53 26.88
C ARG A 227 20.97 -1.67 28.33
N LYS A 228 21.80 -0.77 28.86
CA LYS A 228 22.22 -0.79 30.27
C LYS A 228 21.05 -0.51 31.22
N SER A 229 20.13 0.39 30.84
CA SER A 229 18.94 0.69 31.63
C SER A 229 17.98 -0.51 31.70
N ALA A 230 17.69 -1.15 30.56
CA ALA A 230 16.82 -2.33 30.49
C ALA A 230 17.36 -3.54 31.27
N LEU A 231 18.68 -3.73 31.29
CA LEU A 231 19.31 -4.82 32.04
C LEU A 231 19.18 -4.61 33.56
N ARG A 232 19.29 -3.36 34.04
CA ARG A 232 19.13 -3.02 35.46
C ARG A 232 17.71 -3.24 35.97
N THR A 233 16.69 -2.85 35.19
CA THR A 233 15.29 -3.11 35.54
C THR A 233 14.93 -4.60 35.52
N SER A 234 15.50 -5.37 34.60
CA SER A 234 15.30 -6.83 34.57
C SER A 234 15.91 -7.53 35.79
N VAL A 235 17.11 -7.12 36.24
CA VAL A 235 17.75 -7.69 37.44
C VAL A 235 16.98 -7.30 38.71
N ALA A 236 16.53 -6.05 38.83
CA ALA A 236 15.76 -5.58 39.97
C ALA A 236 14.42 -6.32 40.13
N ARG A 237 13.69 -6.58 39.03
CA ARG A 237 12.45 -7.38 39.05
C ARG A 237 12.67 -8.82 39.49
N LYS A 238 13.80 -9.43 39.10
CA LYS A 238 14.12 -10.81 39.48
C LYS A 238 14.43 -10.93 40.98
N SER A 239 15.13 -9.95 41.56
CA SER A 239 15.37 -9.90 43.02
C SER A 239 14.08 -9.69 43.83
N ALA A 240 13.15 -8.84 43.39
CA ALA A 240 11.89 -8.61 44.09
C ALA A 240 10.98 -9.85 44.14
N LEU A 241 10.97 -10.65 43.06
CA LEU A 241 10.21 -11.92 43.00
C LEU A 241 10.79 -13.02 43.90
N LEU A 242 12.10 -13.01 44.16
CA LEU A 242 12.76 -13.95 45.06
C LEU A 242 12.53 -13.61 46.54
N GLY A 243 12.39 -12.32 46.89
CA GLY A 243 12.11 -11.88 48.26
C GLY A 243 10.69 -12.20 48.75
N HIS A 244 9.72 -12.30 47.85
CA HIS A 244 8.31 -12.51 48.21
C HIS A 244 7.94 -13.98 48.54
N LYS A 245 8.82 -14.95 48.27
CA LYS A 245 8.53 -16.38 48.50
C LYS A 245 8.84 -16.88 49.92
N ASN A 246 9.42 -16.05 50.79
CA ASN A 246 9.84 -16.45 52.15
C ASN A 246 8.95 -15.90 53.29
N ALA A 247 7.76 -15.38 53.00
CA ALA A 247 6.85 -14.85 54.02
C ALA A 247 5.45 -15.49 53.94
N LEU A 248 5.27 -16.63 54.61
CA LEU A 248 3.96 -17.18 55.01
C LEU A 248 3.89 -17.15 56.55
N PRO A 249 2.89 -16.49 57.17
CA PRO A 249 2.80 -16.42 58.62
C PRO A 249 2.04 -17.60 59.23
N ASN A 250 2.61 -18.08 60.33
CA ASN A 250 2.15 -19.14 61.23
C ASN A 250 0.88 -18.68 61.98
N ARG A 251 -0.26 -19.39 61.83
CA ARG A 251 -1.52 -19.07 62.53
C ARG A 251 -1.57 -19.83 63.87
N LYS A 252 -1.31 -19.11 64.98
CA LYS A 252 -1.55 -19.59 66.34
C LYS A 252 -2.96 -19.22 66.82
N THR A 253 -3.48 -20.13 67.63
CA THR A 253 -4.65 -20.17 68.51
C THR A 253 -5.01 -18.89 69.27
N LEU A 254 -6.31 -18.67 69.50
CA LEU A 254 -6.85 -17.94 70.65
C LEU A 254 -8.15 -18.62 71.12
N SER A 255 -8.27 -18.67 72.43
CA SER A 255 -9.35 -19.18 73.29
C SER A 255 -10.74 -18.65 72.95
#